data_AF-A0A8E0IRI3-F1
#
_entry.id   AF-A0A8E0IRI3-F1
#
_cell.length_a   1.000
_cell.length_b   1.000
_cell.length_c   1.000
_cell.angle_alpha   90.00
_cell.angle_beta   90.00
_cell.angle_gamma   90.00
#
_symmetry.space_group_name_H-M   'P 1'
#
loop_
_entity.id
_entity.type
_entity.pdbx_description
1 polymer ?
#
loop_
_entity_poly.entity_id
_entity_poly.type
_entity_poly.pdbx_seq_one_letter_code
_entity_poly.pdbx_strand_id
1 'polypeptide(L)' 'MLLGLKASTDERQIRDRLQYHPDVFEFHLTENDFTEAGWSHFVQMAALVQSQVPTVVFIIRCGFAASVMSLP' A
#
# COMPACT_ATOMS: atom_id res chain seq x y z
N MET A 1 -13.58 -17.95 0.71
CA MET A 1 -12.95 -17.04 1.68
C MET A 1 -11.83 -16.32 0.94
N LEU A 2 -11.97 -15.01 0.69
CA LEU A 2 -10.91 -14.22 0.05
C LEU A 2 -9.79 -13.99 1.08
N LEU A 3 -8.68 -14.70 0.94
CA LEU A 3 -7.47 -14.46 1.72
C LEU A 3 -6.67 -13.37 1.00
N GLY A 4 -6.98 -12.11 1.26
CA GLY A 4 -6.17 -10.99 0.78
C GLY A 4 -4.77 -11.04 1.38
N LEU A 5 -3.74 -11.02 0.54
CA LEU A 5 -2.36 -10.95 1.02
C LEU A 5 -2.08 -9.51 1.47
N LYS A 6 -1.86 -9.35 2.76
CA LYS A 6 -1.52 -8.06 3.39
C LYS A 6 -0.01 -7.81 3.35
N ALA A 7 0.41 -6.65 2.86
CA ALA A 7 1.79 -6.21 2.88
C ALA A 7 1.89 -4.69 3.09
N SER A 8 3.04 -4.22 3.58
CA SER A 8 3.39 -2.79 3.55
C SER A 8 3.88 -2.38 2.15
N THR A 9 4.45 -1.19 2.02
CA THR A 9 5.10 -0.70 0.80
C THR A 9 6.50 -1.28 0.55
N ASP A 10 6.96 -2.28 1.31
CA ASP A 10 8.26 -2.95 1.06
C ASP A 10 8.18 -3.84 -0.19
N GLU A 11 8.98 -3.50 -1.20
CA GLU A 11 8.99 -4.17 -2.50
C GLU A 11 9.31 -5.67 -2.42
N ARG A 12 10.14 -6.11 -1.44
CA ARG A 12 10.46 -7.53 -1.26
C ARG A 12 9.26 -8.29 -0.73
N GLN A 13 8.51 -7.70 0.21
CA GLN A 13 7.26 -8.30 0.69
C GLN A 13 6.23 -8.35 -0.43
N ILE A 14 6.11 -7.30 -1.22
CA ILE A 14 5.19 -7.25 -2.35
C ILE A 14 5.51 -8.36 -3.35
N ARG A 15 6.77 -8.50 -3.77
CA ARG A 15 7.20 -9.57 -4.70
C ARG A 15 6.95 -10.97 -4.14
N ASP A 16 7.31 -11.21 -2.89
CA ASP A 16 7.07 -12.49 -2.21
C ASP A 16 5.57 -12.83 -2.11
N ARG A 17 4.70 -11.83 -2.06
CA ARG A 17 3.25 -12.03 -2.02
C ARG A 17 2.63 -12.17 -3.41
N LEU A 18 3.15 -11.46 -4.40
CA LEU A 18 2.68 -11.55 -5.79
C LEU A 18 2.98 -12.90 -6.45
N GLN A 19 4.02 -13.62 -6.01
CA GLN A 19 4.33 -14.96 -6.53
C GLN A 19 3.19 -15.97 -6.35
N TYR A 20 2.29 -15.72 -5.39
CA TYR A 20 1.14 -16.57 -5.11
C TYR A 20 -0.12 -16.21 -5.91
N HIS A 21 -0.02 -15.26 -6.85
CA HIS A 21 -1.11 -14.80 -7.72
C HIS A 21 -2.42 -14.51 -6.96
N PRO A 22 -2.41 -13.59 -5.98
CA PRO A 22 -3.62 -13.25 -5.25
C PRO A 22 -4.63 -12.55 -6.16
N ASP A 23 -5.93 -12.81 -5.93
CA ASP A 23 -7.00 -12.02 -6.54
C ASP A 23 -7.13 -10.63 -5.88
N VAL A 24 -6.76 -10.54 -4.59
CA VAL A 24 -6.85 -9.32 -3.79
C VAL A 24 -5.54 -9.06 -3.06
N PHE A 25 -5.03 -7.85 -3.22
CA PHE A 25 -3.86 -7.37 -2.50
C PHE A 25 -4.22 -6.22 -1.57
N GLU A 26 -3.79 -6.32 -0.32
CA GLU A 26 -4.10 -5.33 0.73
C GLU A 26 -2.84 -4.59 1.16
N PHE A 27 -2.75 -3.31 0.83
CA PHE A 27 -1.69 -2.42 1.32
C PHE A 27 -2.02 -1.92 2.73
N HIS A 28 -1.09 -2.08 3.65
CA HIS A 28 -1.14 -1.41 4.95
C HIS A 28 -0.29 -0.15 4.91
N LEU A 29 -0.95 1.00 4.82
CA LEU A 29 -0.31 2.31 4.77
C LEU A 29 -0.15 2.90 6.17
N THR A 30 0.98 3.56 6.36
CA THR A 30 1.37 4.28 7.57
C THR A 30 1.54 5.78 7.25
N GLU A 31 1.67 6.62 8.27
CA GLU A 31 1.91 8.06 8.09
C GLU A 31 3.15 8.37 7.25
N ASN A 32 4.18 7.53 7.32
CA ASN A 32 5.41 7.69 6.54
C ASN A 32 5.17 7.59 5.03
N ASP A 33 4.16 6.82 4.61
CA ASP A 33 3.78 6.66 3.20
C ASP A 33 3.08 7.91 2.64
N PHE A 34 2.70 8.86 3.49
CA PHE A 34 2.10 10.15 3.12
C PHE A 34 3.11 11.32 3.14
N THR A 35 4.40 11.05 3.39
CA THR A 35 5.46 12.03 3.13
C THR A 35 5.72 12.14 1.62
N GLU A 36 6.36 13.21 1.13
CA GLU A 36 6.63 13.36 -0.31
C GLU A 36 7.43 12.18 -0.90
N ALA A 37 8.47 11.74 -0.17
CA ALA A 37 9.27 10.57 -0.55
C ALA A 37 8.48 9.25 -0.41
N GLY A 38 7.73 9.08 0.68
CA GLY A 38 6.90 7.90 0.91
C GLY A 38 5.78 7.75 -0.12
N TRP A 39 5.18 8.86 -0.54
CA TRP A 39 4.12 8.91 -1.54
C TRP A 39 4.65 8.51 -2.92
N SER A 40 5.80 9.05 -3.32
CA SER A 40 6.46 8.66 -4.57
C SER A 40 6.77 7.15 -4.60
N HIS A 41 7.28 6.62 -3.49
CA HIS A 41 7.54 5.18 -3.33
C HIS A 41 6.24 4.36 -3.39
N PHE A 42 5.20 4.78 -2.66
CA PHE A 42 3.91 4.12 -2.66
C PHE A 42 3.27 4.07 -4.05
N VAL A 43 3.28 5.17 -4.80
CA VAL A 43 2.72 5.22 -6.17
C VAL A 43 3.42 4.21 -7.09
N GLN A 44 4.75 4.08 -7.00
CA GLN A 44 5.50 3.09 -7.77
C GLN A 44 5.11 1.65 -7.39
N MET A 45 4.97 1.37 -6.10
CA MET A 45 4.58 0.04 -5.61
C MET A 45 3.13 -0.30 -5.95
N ALA A 46 2.22 0.67 -5.85
CA ALA A 46 0.82 0.51 -6.21
C ALA A 46 0.66 0.23 -7.71
N ALA A 47 1.41 0.92 -8.58
CA ALA A 47 1.41 0.65 -10.02
C ALA A 47 1.90 -0.77 -10.34
N LEU A 48 2.95 -1.23 -9.65
CA LEU A 48 3.48 -2.59 -9.81
C LEU A 48 2.43 -3.65 -9.45
N VAL A 49 1.71 -3.48 -8.34
CA VAL A 49 0.66 -4.42 -7.91
C VAL A 49 -0.58 -4.36 -8.81
N GLN A 50 -1.02 -3.16 -9.20
CA GLN A 50 -2.19 -3.00 -10.09
C GLN A 50 -1.99 -3.67 -11.45
N SER A 51 -0.75 -3.77 -11.93
CA SER A 51 -0.45 -4.47 -13.18
C SER A 51 -0.59 -6.00 -13.09
N GLN A 52 -0.65 -6.56 -11.86
CA GLN A 52 -0.58 -8.00 -11.60
C GLN A 52 -1.81 -8.56 -10.88
N VAL A 53 -2.56 -7.71 -10.16
CA VAL A 53 -3.67 -8.13 -9.30
C VAL A 53 -4.95 -7.41 -9.73
N PRO A 54 -6.08 -8.12 -9.86
CA PRO A 54 -7.31 -7.51 -10.34
C PRO A 54 -7.95 -6.56 -9.33
N THR A 55 -7.73 -6.77 -8.02
CA THR A 55 -8.28 -5.91 -6.96
C THR A 55 -7.19 -5.50 -5.97
N VAL A 56 -7.07 -4.19 -5.74
CA VAL A 56 -6.15 -3.62 -4.76
C VAL A 56 -6.94 -2.84 -3.71
N VAL A 57 -6.66 -3.10 -2.43
CA VAL A 57 -7.30 -2.45 -1.29
C VAL A 57 -6.22 -1.71 -0.49
N PHE A 58 -6.52 -0.47 -0.10
CA PHE A 58 -5.62 0.35 0.72
C PHE A 58 -6.21 0.51 2.12
N ILE A 59 -5.47 0.04 3.13
CA ILE A 59 -5.83 0.12 4.54
C ILE A 59 -4.92 1.16 5.18
N ILE A 60 -5.50 2.32 5.52
CA ILE A 60 -4.77 3.40 6.17
C ILE A 60 -4.88 3.20 7.69
N ARG A 61 -3.77 2.85 8.33
CA ARG A 61 -3.65 2.88 9.79
C ARG A 61 -3.36 4.31 10.21
N CYS A 62 -4.40 5.15 10.29
CA CYS A 62 -4.26 6.48 10.87
C CYS A 62 -4.25 6.34 12.40
N GLY A 63 -3.09 6.54 13.03
CA GLY A 63 -2.91 6.51 14.47
C GLY A 63 -3.09 7.90 15.08
N PHE A 64 -4.32 8.43 15.10
CA PHE A 64 -4.76 9.59 15.91
C PHE A 64 -3.74 10.76 16.08
N ALA A 65 -3.72 11.71 15.14
CA ALA A 65 -3.47 13.14 15.39
C ALA A 65 -3.76 13.93 14.11
N ALA A 66 -4.97 14.45 13.97
CA ALA A 66 -5.28 15.45 12.95
C ALA A 66 -4.56 16.77 13.29
N SER A 67 -3.24 16.83 13.09
CA SER A 67 -2.60 18.12 12.83
C SER A 67 -2.96 18.48 11.41
N VAL A 68 -3.88 19.43 11.28
CA VAL A 68 -4.28 20.07 10.03
C VAL A 68 -3.01 20.60 9.36
N MET A 69 -2.45 19.81 8.44
CA MET A 69 -1.43 20.27 7.53
C MET A 69 -2.16 21.04 6.43
N SER A 70 -2.42 22.32 6.73
CA SER A 70 -2.81 23.31 5.74
C SER A 70 -1.72 23.34 4.68
N LEU A 71 -1.99 22.78 3.48
CA LEU A 71 -1.17 23.08 2.31
C LEU A 71 -1.33 24.58 1.98
N PRO A 72 -0.24 25.29 1.66
CA PRO A 72 -0.32 26.62 1.04
C PRO A 72 -0.90 26.56 -0.38
#